data_AF-A0A967SZX5-F1
#
_entry.id   AF-A0A967SZX5-F1
#
_cell.length_a   1.000
_cell.length_b   1.000
_cell.length_c   1.000
_cell.angle_alpha   90.00
_cell.angle_beta   90.00
_cell.angle_gamma   90.00
#
_symmetry.space_group_name_H-M   'P 1'
#
loop_
_entity.id
_entity.type
_entity.pdbx_description
1 polymer ?
#
loop_
_entity_poly.entity_id
_entity_poly.type
_entity_poly.pdbx_seq_one_letter_code
_entity_poly.pdbx_strand_id
1 'polypeptide(L)'
;MFGGGKDNARKALKKSAELFETYKPESSLYPDWGHEGPYIWLGRIALEQDSLDLAEQYFDQALQINPDHGQVKHQLLPQLQKKRQEQSAAKNKTSE
;
A
#
# COMPACT_ATOMS: atom_id res chain seq x y z
N MET A 1 13.05 19.66 6.50
CA MET A 1 12.34 18.39 6.25
C MET A 1 10.86 18.75 6.12
N PHE A 2 10.34 18.86 4.90
CA PHE A 2 8.94 19.26 4.65
C PHE A 2 8.12 17.99 4.44
N GLY A 3 7.01 17.84 5.17
CA GLY A 3 6.16 16.65 5.17
C GLY A 3 6.15 16.00 6.54
N GLY A 4 5.01 16.03 7.23
CA GLY A 4 4.81 15.71 8.65
C GLY A 4 5.17 14.31 9.15
N GLY A 5 6.15 13.62 8.57
CA GLY A 5 6.58 12.28 8.97
C GLY A 5 5.64 11.18 8.50
N LYS A 6 6.18 9.96 8.40
CA LYS A 6 5.45 8.78 7.93
C LYS A 6 4.20 8.48 8.78
N ASP A 7 4.23 8.85 10.06
CA ASP A 7 3.10 8.64 10.98
C ASP A 7 1.90 9.53 10.66
N ASN A 8 2.12 10.81 10.35
CA ASN A 8 1.03 11.69 9.93
C ASN A 8 0.54 11.33 8.52
N ALA A 9 1.45 10.93 7.62
CA ALA A 9 1.05 10.40 6.31
C ALA A 9 0.13 9.18 6.46
N ARG A 10 0.50 8.21 7.31
CA ARG A 10 -0.32 7.02 7.57
C ARG A 10 -1.71 7.38 8.12
N LYS A 11 -1.80 8.34 9.06
CA LYS A 11 -3.09 8.81 9.58
C LYS A 11 -3.95 9.44 8.49
N ALA A 12 -3.38 10.31 7.67
CA ALA A 12 -4.09 10.96 6.58
C ALA A 12 -4.57 9.96 5.51
N LEU A 13 -3.73 8.98 5.17
CA LEU A 13 -4.06 7.94 4.18
C LEU A 13 -5.16 7.01 4.69
N LYS A 14 -5.12 6.60 5.97
CA LYS A 14 -6.23 5.85 6.58
C LYS A 14 -7.52 6.65 6.53
N LYS A 15 -7.47 7.94 6.87
CA LYS A 15 -8.66 8.79 6.79
C LYS A 15 -9.16 8.93 5.36
N SER A 16 -8.26 9.02 4.39
CA SER A 16 -8.62 9.05 2.97
C SER A 16 -9.32 7.76 2.54
N ALA A 17 -8.84 6.59 2.96
CA ALA A 17 -9.48 5.31 2.66
C ALA A 17 -10.91 5.24 3.22
N GLU A 18 -11.10 5.62 4.50
CA GLU A 18 -12.43 5.71 5.13
C GLU A 18 -13.38 6.67 4.38
N LEU A 19 -12.86 7.81 3.91
CA LEU A 19 -13.67 8.78 3.18
C LEU A 19 -14.09 8.24 1.80
N PHE A 20 -13.21 7.50 1.11
CA PHE A 20 -13.54 6.89 -0.17
C PHE A 20 -14.61 5.79 -0.06
N GLU A 21 -14.65 5.02 1.04
CA GLU A 21 -15.69 4.00 1.26
C GLU A 21 -17.12 4.56 1.24
N THR A 22 -17.27 5.82 1.64
CA THR A 22 -18.58 6.50 1.72
C THR A 22 -18.75 7.59 0.66
N TYR A 23 -17.74 7.80 -0.18
CA TYR A 23 -17.77 8.82 -1.21
C TYR A 23 -18.82 8.47 -2.27
N LYS A 24 -19.64 9.47 -2.60
CA LYS A 24 -20.61 9.39 -3.69
C LYS A 24 -20.47 10.66 -4.52
N PRO A 25 -20.09 10.57 -5.81
CA PRO A 25 -19.97 11.75 -6.65
C PRO A 25 -21.36 12.40 -6.83
N GLU A 26 -21.41 13.73 -6.79
CA GLU A 26 -22.67 14.49 -6.97
C GLU A 26 -23.22 14.35 -8.38
N SER A 27 -22.35 14.14 -9.37
CA SER A 27 -22.71 13.87 -10.76
C SER A 27 -21.59 13.10 -11.46
N SER A 28 -21.87 12.55 -12.63
CA SER A 28 -20.90 11.84 -13.47
C SER A 28 -19.73 12.70 -13.97
N LEU A 29 -19.78 14.01 -13.75
CA LEU A 29 -18.68 14.93 -14.08
C LEU A 29 -17.62 14.97 -12.98
N TYR A 30 -17.95 14.54 -11.77
CA TYR A 30 -16.99 14.51 -10.67
C TYR A 30 -16.03 13.32 -10.85
N PRO A 31 -14.73 13.51 -10.58
CA PRO A 31 -13.77 12.43 -10.49
C PRO A 31 -14.23 11.31 -9.55
N ASP A 32 -14.28 10.09 -10.05
CA ASP A 32 -14.52 8.88 -9.27
C ASP A 32 -13.41 7.86 -9.53
N TRP A 33 -12.16 8.30 -9.32
CA TRP A 33 -10.95 7.52 -9.55
C TRP A 33 -9.98 7.69 -8.38
N GLY A 34 -9.03 6.76 -8.23
CA GLY A 34 -7.96 6.84 -7.22
C GLY A 34 -8.33 6.27 -5.84
N HIS A 35 -9.42 5.52 -5.74
CA HIS A 35 -9.85 4.82 -4.52
C HIS A 35 -8.81 3.82 -4.00
N GLU A 36 -8.00 3.26 -4.90
CA GLU A 36 -6.88 2.37 -4.58
C GLU A 36 -5.66 3.12 -4.01
N GLY A 37 -5.55 4.42 -4.30
CA GLY A 37 -4.39 5.25 -3.99
C GLY A 37 -3.96 5.21 -2.53
N PRO A 38 -4.88 5.40 -1.56
CA PRO A 38 -4.53 5.33 -0.14
C PRO A 38 -3.91 4.00 0.26
N TYR A 39 -4.43 2.89 -0.26
CA TYR A 39 -3.93 1.55 0.00
C TYR A 39 -2.52 1.35 -0.59
N ILE A 40 -2.26 1.85 -1.80
CA ILE A 40 -0.92 1.82 -2.41
C ILE A 40 0.10 2.54 -1.51
N TRP A 41 -0.23 3.74 -1.04
CA TRP A 41 0.68 4.51 -0.20
C TRP A 41 0.86 3.89 1.20
N LEU A 42 -0.21 3.34 1.80
CA LEU A 42 -0.12 2.59 3.05
C LEU A 42 0.77 1.35 2.89
N GLY A 43 0.63 0.61 1.79
CA GLY A 43 1.48 -0.54 1.46
C GLY A 43 2.95 -0.16 1.33
N ARG A 44 3.25 0.96 0.66
CA ARG A 44 4.63 1.49 0.57
C ARG A 44 5.22 1.86 1.92
N ILE A 45 4.45 2.54 2.78
CA ILE A 45 4.89 2.88 4.14
C ILE A 45 5.17 1.59 4.93
N ALA A 46 4.31 0.59 4.84
CA ALA A 46 4.49 -0.71 5.50
C ALA A 46 5.73 -1.46 4.97
N LEU A 47 5.96 -1.43 3.65
CA LEU A 47 7.13 -2.05 3.00
C LEU A 47 8.45 -1.40 3.45
N GLU A 48 8.46 -0.08 3.60
CA GLU A 48 9.59 0.67 4.16
C GLU A 48 9.82 0.39 5.66
N GLN A 49 8.77 -0.02 6.37
CA GLN A 49 8.82 -0.41 7.79
C GLN A 49 9.09 -1.92 7.99
N ASP A 50 9.44 -2.64 6.92
CA ASP A 50 9.64 -4.11 6.92
C ASP A 50 8.43 -4.92 7.42
N SER A 51 7.25 -4.30 7.46
CA SER A 51 5.99 -4.93 7.81
C SER A 51 5.38 -5.59 6.58
N LEU A 52 6.03 -6.66 6.09
CA LEU A 52 5.75 -7.25 4.78
C LEU A 52 4.32 -7.80 4.66
N ASP A 53 3.78 -8.43 5.70
CA ASP A 53 2.40 -8.94 5.68
C ASP A 53 1.38 -7.80 5.57
N LEU A 54 1.63 -6.69 6.26
CA LEU A 54 0.77 -5.52 6.20
C LEU A 54 0.86 -4.81 4.84
N ALA A 55 2.07 -4.77 4.25
CA ALA A 55 2.26 -4.22 2.92
C ALA A 55 1.49 -5.02 1.87
N GLU A 56 1.50 -6.36 1.97
CA GLU A 56 0.78 -7.26 1.07
C GLU A 56 -0.73 -7.05 1.16
N GLN A 57 -1.29 -7.02 2.38
CA GLN A 57 -2.71 -6.74 2.60
C GLN A 57 -3.15 -5.42 1.94
N TYR A 58 -2.37 -4.34 2.10
CA TYR A 58 -2.71 -3.07 1.48
C TYR A 58 -2.60 -3.11 -0.04
N PHE A 59 -1.60 -3.79 -0.61
CA PHE A 59 -1.52 -3.96 -2.06
C PHE A 59 -2.66 -4.82 -2.61
N ASP A 60 -3.10 -5.83 -1.88
CA ASP A 60 -4.25 -6.65 -2.25
C ASP A 60 -5.54 -5.81 -2.24
N GLN A 61 -5.75 -4.96 -1.23
CA GLN A 61 -6.88 -4.03 -1.22
C GLN A 61 -6.84 -3.06 -2.41
N ALA A 62 -5.65 -2.55 -2.78
CA ALA A 62 -5.50 -1.72 -3.97
C ALA A 62 -5.91 -2.48 -5.25
N LEU A 63 -5.54 -3.75 -5.38
CA LEU A 63 -5.91 -4.59 -6.52
C LEU A 63 -7.37 -5.07 -6.51
N GLN A 64 -8.02 -5.15 -5.34
CA GLN A 64 -9.46 -5.39 -5.28
C GLN A 64 -10.25 -4.23 -5.88
N ILE A 65 -9.76 -3.00 -5.70
CA ILE A 65 -10.38 -1.78 -6.24
C ILE A 65 -10.02 -1.59 -7.71
N ASN A 66 -8.73 -1.68 -8.03
CA ASN A 66 -8.23 -1.57 -9.39
C ASN A 66 -7.38 -2.81 -9.73
N PRO A 67 -8.00 -3.87 -10.24
CA PRO A 67 -7.30 -5.10 -10.60
C PRO A 67 -6.14 -4.85 -11.55
N ASP A 68 -6.21 -3.87 -12.44
CA ASP A 68 -5.18 -3.62 -13.45
C ASP A 68 -4.19 -2.52 -13.08
N HIS A 69 -4.07 -2.19 -11.79
CA HIS A 69 -3.08 -1.24 -11.33
C HIS A 69 -1.65 -1.75 -11.54
N GLY A 70 -1.08 -1.42 -12.71
CA GLY A 70 0.17 -2.00 -13.22
C GLY A 70 1.37 -1.82 -12.29
N GLN A 71 1.47 -0.68 -11.58
CA GLN A 71 2.55 -0.47 -10.62
C GLN A 71 2.49 -1.45 -9.44
N VAL A 72 1.27 -1.80 -8.98
CA VAL A 72 1.12 -2.72 -7.84
C VAL A 72 1.47 -4.13 -8.27
N LYS A 73 0.91 -4.59 -9.41
CA LYS A 73 1.16 -5.91 -9.99
C LYS A 73 2.62 -6.14 -10.37
N HIS A 74 3.25 -5.18 -11.05
CA HIS A 74 4.52 -5.42 -11.73
C HIS A 74 5.74 -4.82 -11.02
N GLN A 75 5.55 -4.01 -9.98
CA GLN A 75 6.66 -3.38 -9.27
C GLN A 75 6.60 -3.63 -7.76
N LEU A 76 5.49 -3.25 -7.11
CA LEU A 76 5.42 -3.23 -5.64
C LEU A 76 5.30 -4.64 -5.03
N LEU A 77 4.42 -5.50 -5.56
CA LEU A 77 4.31 -6.89 -5.11
C LEU A 77 5.61 -7.70 -5.37
N PRO A 78 6.23 -7.65 -6.56
CA PRO A 78 7.54 -8.27 -6.77
C PRO A 78 8.63 -7.77 -5.81
N GLN A 79 8.66 -6.47 -5.53
CA GLN A 79 9.60 -5.89 -4.56
C GLN A 79 9.39 -6.45 -3.15
N LEU A 80 8.12 -6.56 -2.72
CA LEU A 80 7.75 -7.15 -1.43
C LEU A 80 8.20 -8.60 -1.32
N GLN A 81 7.91 -9.40 -2.35
CA GLN A 81 8.28 -10.82 -2.39
C GLN A 81 9.80 -11.01 -2.30
N LYS A 82 10.57 -10.19 -3.03
CA LYS A 82 12.03 -10.21 -2.95
C LYS A 82 12.52 -9.89 -1.53
N LYS A 83 11.99 -8.85 -0.88
CA LYS A 83 12.33 -8.52 0.51
C LYS A 83 12.00 -9.67 1.48
N ARG A 84 10.86 -10.34 1.29
CA ARG A 84 10.44 -11.50 2.12
C ARG A 84 11.43 -12.65 1.99
N GLN A 85 11.87 -12.95 0.77
CA GLN A 85 12.86 -13.99 0.50
C GLN A 85 14.20 -13.65 1.16
N GLU A 86 14.68 -12.42 1.03
CA GLU A 86 15.92 -11.95 1.66
C GLU A 86 15.86 -12.07 3.20
N GLN A 87 14.75 -11.68 3.84
CA GLN A 87 14.56 -11.85 5.28
C GLN A 87 14.55 -13.33 5.71
N SER A 88 13.93 -14.21 4.92
CA SER A 88 13.91 -15.65 5.22
C SER A 88 15.30 -16.29 5.10
N ALA A 89 16.05 -15.92 4.06
CA ALA A 89 17.40 -16.43 3.83
C ALA A 89 18.39 -15.96 4.91
N ALA A 90 18.25 -14.72 5.40
CA ALA A 90 19.06 -14.21 6.49
C ALA A 90 18.81 -14.96 7.81
N LYS A 91 17.54 -15.26 8.14
CA LYS A 91 17.18 -16.01 9.35
C LYS A 91 17.79 -17.41 9.36
N ASN A 92 17.74 -18.13 8.24
CA ASN A 92 18.28 -19.48 8.13
C ASN A 92 19.81 -19.52 8.33
N LYS A 93 20.54 -18.50 7.86
CA LYS A 93 22.00 -18.40 8.03
C LYS A 93 22.45 -18.05 9.45
N THR A 94 21.56 -17.54 10.29
CA THR A 94 21.89 -17.13 11.67
C THR A 94 21.53 -18.23 12.68
N SER A 95 20.92 -19.33 12.21
CA SER A 95 20.49 -20.47 13.02
C SER A 95 21.36 -21.73 12.82
N GLU A 96 22.41 -21.63 12.00
CA GLU A 96 23.51 -22.61 11.85
C GLU A 96 24.78 -22.10 12.53
#